data_AF-A0A7S3ZGF0-F1
#
_entry.id   AF-A0A7S3ZGF0-F1
#
_cell.length_a   1.000
_cell.length_b   1.000
_cell.length_c   1.000
_cell.angle_alpha   90.00
_cell.angle_beta   90.00
_cell.angle_gamma   90.00
#
_symmetry.space_group_name_H-M   'P 1'
#
loop_
_entity.id
_entity.type
_entity.pdbx_description
1 polymer ?
#
loop_
_entity_poly.entity_id
_entity_poly.type
_entity_poly.pdbx_seq_one_letter_code
_entity_poly.pdbx_strand_id
1 'polypeptide(L)'
;VWGGGLAERPEFYESCDRHGMLVMQEFWMTGDNNGRWAGSATWPDDHHVYLAAASDTVKMLRRHPSLLFWNMGNELYPTDVSPSPDIKEGIEEMVRRLDPRRTLVQSSMTNYT
;
A
#
# COMPACT_ATOMS: atom_id res chain seq x y z
N VAL A 1 -2.26 6.62 6.42
CA VAL A 1 -2.70 5.35 7.04
C VAL A 1 -1.57 4.36 6.90
N TRP A 2 -0.98 3.97 8.01
CA TRP A 2 0.23 3.15 8.08
C TRP A 2 -0.09 1.66 7.82
N GLY A 3 0.82 0.97 7.11
CA GLY A 3 0.60 -0.35 6.55
C GLY A 3 0.47 -1.49 7.56
N GLY A 4 1.00 -1.37 8.79
CA GLY A 4 0.82 -2.45 9.78
C GLY A 4 -0.52 -2.40 10.51
N GLY A 5 -1.38 -1.44 10.15
CA GLY A 5 -2.79 -1.42 10.55
C GLY A 5 -3.68 -2.11 9.51
N LEU A 6 -4.85 -1.53 9.28
CA LEU A 6 -5.80 -1.93 8.25
C LEU A 6 -6.04 -0.78 7.28
N ALA A 7 -6.64 -1.08 6.12
CA ALA A 7 -7.26 -0.01 5.34
C ALA A 7 -8.49 0.46 6.12
N GLU A 8 -8.56 1.75 6.44
CA GLU A 8 -9.58 2.25 7.35
C GLU A 8 -11.00 2.05 6.80
N ARG A 9 -11.99 2.20 7.67
CA ARG A 9 -13.38 2.11 7.23
C ARG A 9 -13.77 3.31 6.36
N PRO A 10 -14.76 3.20 5.47
CA PRO A 10 -15.20 4.31 4.62
C PRO A 10 -15.46 5.62 5.38
N GLU A 11 -15.99 5.54 6.62
CA GLU A 11 -16.30 6.69 7.46
C GLU A 11 -15.06 7.54 7.80
N PHE A 12 -13.88 6.92 7.87
CA PHE A 12 -12.61 7.63 8.04
C PHE A 12 -12.33 8.52 6.82
N TYR A 13 -12.39 7.95 5.62
CA TYR A 13 -12.11 8.69 4.37
C TYR A 13 -13.19 9.73 4.08
N GLU A 14 -14.47 9.43 4.35
CA GLU A 14 -15.54 10.42 4.26
C GLU A 14 -15.32 11.60 5.21
N SER A 15 -14.80 11.34 6.42
CA SER A 15 -14.42 12.41 7.34
C SER A 15 -13.25 13.21 6.80
N CYS A 16 -12.22 12.56 6.27
CA CYS A 16 -11.09 13.23 5.63
C CYS A 16 -11.52 14.09 4.45
N ASP A 17 -12.45 13.60 3.61
CA ASP A 17 -13.03 14.35 2.49
C ASP A 17 -13.72 15.62 2.98
N ARG A 18 -14.55 15.53 4.04
CA ARG A 18 -15.28 16.68 4.59
C ARG A 18 -14.37 17.73 5.21
N HIS A 19 -13.25 17.32 5.80
CA HIS A 19 -12.35 18.22 6.53
C HIS A 19 -11.13 18.65 5.71
N GLY A 20 -10.99 18.18 4.46
CA GLY A 20 -9.84 18.50 3.62
C GLY A 20 -8.53 17.91 4.13
N MET A 21 -8.58 16.75 4.79
CA MET A 21 -7.39 16.05 5.29
C MET A 21 -6.87 15.08 4.24
N LEU A 22 -5.65 15.28 3.77
CA LEU A 22 -5.04 14.41 2.76
C LEU A 22 -4.58 13.09 3.38
N VAL A 23 -4.78 12.00 2.65
CA VAL A 23 -4.46 10.64 3.08
C VAL A 23 -3.45 10.01 2.12
N MET A 24 -2.30 9.61 2.68
CA MET A 24 -1.43 8.59 2.09
C MET A 24 -1.92 7.22 2.55
N GLN A 25 -2.27 6.33 1.62
CA GLN A 25 -2.71 4.98 1.94
C GLN A 25 -1.61 3.96 1.65
N GLU A 26 -1.17 3.23 2.68
CA GLU A 26 -0.26 2.10 2.53
C GLU A 26 -1.03 0.78 2.35
N PHE A 27 -0.47 -0.15 1.56
CA PHE A 27 -0.88 -1.56 1.63
C PHE A 27 -0.20 -2.24 2.82
N TRP A 28 -0.65 -3.45 3.18
CA TRP A 28 -0.36 -4.07 4.49
C TRP A 28 1.06 -4.63 4.67
N MET A 29 2.04 -3.99 4.06
CA MET A 29 3.44 -4.35 4.06
C MET A 29 4.22 -3.41 4.99
N THR A 30 5.06 -3.98 5.86
CA THR A 30 5.87 -3.23 6.81
C THR A 30 7.27 -3.86 6.93
N GLY A 31 8.25 -3.08 7.40
CA GLY A 31 9.57 -3.60 7.76
C GLY A 31 9.55 -4.84 8.66
N ASP A 32 8.49 -4.98 9.48
CA ASP A 32 8.31 -6.09 10.40
C ASP A 32 7.87 -7.40 9.73
N ASN A 33 7.20 -7.35 8.57
CA ASN A 33 6.69 -8.54 7.88
C ASN A 33 7.44 -8.88 6.58
N ASN A 34 8.12 -7.92 5.97
CA ASN A 34 8.65 -8.01 4.61
C ASN A 34 10.13 -8.41 4.50
N GLY A 35 10.77 -8.83 5.59
CA GLY A 35 12.16 -9.28 5.62
C GLY A 35 13.21 -8.25 6.03
N ARG A 36 12.86 -6.97 6.26
CA ARG A 36 13.84 -5.97 6.72
C ARG A 36 14.22 -6.15 8.20
N TRP A 37 13.24 -6.43 9.06
CA TRP A 37 13.43 -6.63 10.50
C TRP A 37 13.18 -8.09 10.86
N ALA A 38 12.05 -8.39 11.52
CA ALA A 38 11.68 -9.75 11.94
C ALA A 38 10.88 -10.53 10.87
N GLY A 39 10.69 -9.95 9.68
CA GLY A 39 9.81 -10.48 8.65
C GLY A 39 10.46 -11.50 7.72
N SER A 40 9.74 -11.90 6.67
CA SER A 40 10.26 -12.72 5.58
C SER A 40 10.16 -11.98 4.25
N ALA A 41 11.19 -12.05 3.42
CA ALA A 41 11.15 -11.52 2.06
C ALA A 41 10.15 -12.29 1.15
N THR A 42 9.70 -13.47 1.60
CA THR A 42 8.65 -14.26 0.93
C THR A 42 7.24 -13.91 1.40
N TRP A 43 7.09 -12.97 2.35
CA TRP A 43 5.77 -12.54 2.78
C TRP A 43 5.08 -11.74 1.66
N PRO A 44 3.75 -11.88 1.48
CA PRO A 44 2.82 -12.74 2.21
C PRO A 44 2.82 -14.19 1.69
N ASP A 45 2.36 -15.14 2.51
CA ASP A 45 2.36 -16.58 2.16
C ASP A 45 1.50 -16.90 0.93
N ASP A 46 0.44 -16.13 0.69
CA ASP A 46 -0.42 -16.23 -0.50
C ASP A 46 -0.51 -14.89 -1.23
N HIS A 47 0.24 -14.77 -2.31
CA HIS A 47 0.28 -13.57 -3.14
C HIS A 47 -1.08 -13.29 -3.82
N HIS A 48 -1.84 -14.32 -4.19
CA HIS A 48 -3.12 -14.14 -4.88
C HIS A 48 -4.16 -13.53 -3.95
N VAL A 49 -4.27 -14.04 -2.72
CA VAL A 49 -5.19 -13.49 -1.73
C VAL A 49 -4.82 -12.05 -1.37
N TYR A 50 -3.52 -11.77 -1.20
CA TYR A 50 -3.07 -10.42 -0.92
C TYR A 50 -3.42 -9.44 -2.05
N LEU A 51 -3.14 -9.79 -3.30
CA LEU A 51 -3.43 -8.94 -4.46
C LEU A 51 -4.94 -8.79 -4.70
N ALA A 52 -5.74 -9.82 -4.41
CA ALA A 52 -7.20 -9.73 -4.45
C ALA A 52 -7.73 -8.73 -3.41
N ALA A 53 -7.26 -8.81 -2.17
CA ALA A 53 -7.63 -7.89 -1.10
C ALA A 53 -7.19 -6.45 -1.42
N ALA A 54 -5.96 -6.27 -1.93
CA ALA A 54 -5.46 -4.96 -2.35
C ALA A 54 -6.33 -4.35 -3.48
N SER A 55 -6.77 -5.17 -4.43
CA SER A 55 -7.63 -4.77 -5.55
C SER A 55 -8.98 -4.28 -5.08
N ASP A 56 -9.57 -4.97 -4.10
CA ASP A 56 -10.85 -4.57 -3.51
C ASP A 56 -10.72 -3.28 -2.68
N THR A 57 -9.62 -3.11 -1.94
CA THR A 57 -9.30 -1.85 -1.27
C THR A 57 -9.18 -0.68 -2.24
N VAL A 58 -8.49 -0.85 -3.37
CA VAL A 58 -8.41 0.22 -4.39
C VAL A 58 -9.79 0.55 -4.94
N LYS A 59 -10.62 -0.45 -5.27
CA LYS A 59 -11.98 -0.21 -5.78
C LYS A 59 -12.85 0.55 -4.78
N MET A 60 -12.72 0.23 -3.49
CA MET A 60 -13.43 0.89 -2.40
C MET A 60 -12.99 2.34 -2.26
N LEU A 61 -11.66 2.59 -2.24
CA LEU A 61 -11.13 3.88 -1.81
C LEU A 61 -10.89 4.90 -2.93
N ARG A 62 -10.70 4.46 -4.19
CA ARG A 62 -10.28 5.33 -5.32
C ARG A 62 -11.18 6.53 -5.61
N ARG A 63 -12.41 6.56 -5.06
CA ARG A 63 -13.36 7.67 -5.24
C ARG A 63 -13.19 8.79 -4.21
N HIS A 64 -12.46 8.59 -3.12
CA HIS A 64 -12.27 9.61 -2.09
C HIS A 64 -11.28 10.70 -2.55
N PRO A 65 -11.67 11.97 -2.65
CA PRO A 65 -10.75 13.06 -3.01
C PRO A 65 -9.64 13.30 -1.96
N SER A 66 -9.87 12.96 -0.69
CA SER A 66 -8.84 13.01 0.36
C SER A 66 -7.68 12.05 0.11
N LEU A 67 -7.91 10.93 -0.59
CA LEU A 67 -6.85 10.01 -0.96
C LEU A 67 -5.91 10.69 -1.96
N LEU A 68 -4.69 10.95 -1.52
CA LEU A 68 -3.70 11.68 -2.30
C LEU A 68 -2.88 10.75 -3.19
N PHE A 69 -2.30 9.70 -2.60
CA PHE A 69 -1.49 8.72 -3.31
C PHE A 69 -1.46 7.37 -2.59
N TRP A 70 -1.05 6.35 -3.33
CA TRP A 70 -0.85 4.99 -2.84
C TRP A 70 0.62 4.75 -2.49
N ASN A 71 0.85 3.97 -1.45
CA ASN A 71 2.18 3.53 -1.04
C ASN A 71 2.16 2.00 -0.87
N MET A 72 3.13 1.27 -1.43
CA MET A 72 3.15 -0.19 -1.31
C MET A 72 3.38 -0.67 0.12
N GLY A 73 4.06 0.12 0.96
CA GLY A 73 4.23 -0.23 2.36
C GLY A 73 5.23 0.63 3.13
N ASN A 74 5.29 0.35 4.42
CA ASN A 74 6.18 1.01 5.34
C ASN A 74 7.58 0.39 5.30
N GLU A 75 8.62 1.21 5.14
CA GLU A 75 10.00 0.77 5.38
C GLU A 75 10.46 -0.44 4.54
N LEU A 76 10.18 -0.47 3.24
CA LEU A 76 10.51 -1.59 2.35
C LEU A 76 11.96 -1.61 1.81
N TYR A 77 12.92 -1.05 2.53
CA TYR A 77 14.34 -1.14 2.12
C TYR A 77 14.93 -2.51 2.51
N PRO A 78 15.74 -3.17 1.66
CA PRO A 78 16.12 -2.74 0.32
C PRO A 78 15.03 -3.02 -0.74
N THR A 79 14.82 -2.06 -1.64
CA THR A 79 13.65 -2.01 -2.54
C THR A 79 13.73 -2.95 -3.75
N ASP A 80 14.86 -3.61 -3.95
CA ASP A 80 15.06 -4.65 -4.95
C ASP A 80 14.61 -6.04 -4.45
N VAL A 81 14.44 -6.21 -3.14
CA VAL A 81 13.97 -7.47 -2.53
C VAL A 81 12.62 -7.34 -1.82
N SER A 82 12.24 -6.14 -1.38
CA SER A 82 11.01 -5.90 -0.63
C SER A 82 10.16 -4.78 -1.29
N PRO A 83 8.88 -5.04 -1.65
CA PRO A 83 8.19 -6.33 -1.52
C PRO A 83 8.71 -7.35 -2.54
N SER A 84 8.30 -8.62 -2.41
CA SER A 84 8.65 -9.65 -3.39
C SER A 84 8.28 -9.20 -4.82
N PRO A 85 9.04 -9.62 -5.87
CA PRO A 85 8.82 -9.15 -7.23
C PRO A 85 7.38 -9.32 -7.73
N ASP A 86 6.77 -10.48 -7.47
CA ASP A 86 5.38 -10.77 -7.86
C ASP A 86 4.38 -9.81 -7.21
N ILE A 87 4.58 -9.47 -5.94
CA ILE A 87 3.72 -8.52 -5.22
C ILE A 87 3.94 -7.11 -5.77
N LYS A 88 5.19 -6.72 -6.01
CA LYS A 88 5.52 -5.42 -6.58
C LYS A 88 4.81 -5.23 -7.93
N GLU A 89 5.05 -6.16 -8.86
CA GLU A 89 4.46 -6.13 -10.20
C GLU A 89 2.93 -6.18 -10.15
N GLY A 90 2.37 -7.04 -9.29
CA GLY A 90 0.93 -7.16 -9.09
C GLY A 90 0.28 -5.87 -8.58
N ILE A 91 0.88 -5.18 -7.61
CA ILE A 91 0.37 -3.89 -7.12
C ILE A 91 0.49 -2.82 -8.22
N GLU A 92 1.63 -2.73 -8.90
CA GLU A 92 1.84 -1.76 -9.97
C GLU A 92 0.81 -1.92 -11.10
N GLU A 93 0.58 -3.15 -11.56
CA GLU A 93 -0.43 -3.44 -12.57
C GLU A 93 -1.84 -3.12 -12.08
N MET A 94 -2.18 -3.55 -10.87
CA MET A 94 -3.48 -3.32 -10.27
C MET A 94 -3.79 -1.82 -10.14
N VAL A 95 -2.88 -1.02 -9.58
CA VAL A 95 -3.09 0.42 -9.40
C VAL A 95 -3.16 1.12 -10.76
N ARG A 96 -2.28 0.78 -11.71
CA ARG A 96 -2.32 1.32 -13.07
C ARG A 96 -3.66 1.04 -13.76
N ARG A 97 -4.25 -0.12 -13.53
CA ARG A 97 -5.54 -0.51 -14.12
C ARG A 97 -6.74 0.11 -13.39
N LEU A 98 -6.70 0.21 -12.06
CA LEU A 98 -7.86 0.60 -11.25
C LEU A 98 -7.90 2.08 -10.86
N ASP A 99 -6.75 2.74 -10.74
CA ASP A 99 -6.64 4.17 -10.38
C ASP A 99 -5.43 4.84 -11.06
N PRO A 100 -5.41 4.91 -12.41
CA PRO A 100 -4.24 5.37 -13.20
C PRO A 100 -3.82 6.82 -12.97
N ARG A 101 -4.63 7.61 -12.25
CA ARG A 101 -4.41 9.05 -12.06
C ARG A 101 -3.61 9.37 -10.80
N ARG A 102 -3.57 8.46 -9.82
CA ARG A 102 -2.82 8.68 -8.57
C ARG A 102 -1.45 8.04 -8.64
N THR A 103 -0.48 8.71 -8.04
CA THR A 103 0.88 8.18 -7.89
C THR A 103 0.87 6.95 -6.99
N LEU A 104 1.73 5.99 -7.33
CA LEU A 104 2.11 4.88 -6.46
C LEU A 104 3.59 5.04 -6.12
N VAL A 105 3.92 5.03 -4.83
CA VAL A 105 5.30 4.96 -4.34
C VAL A 105 5.57 3.58 -3.73
N GLN A 106 6.81 3.10 -3.82
CA GLN A 106 7.14 1.78 -3.32
C GLN A 106 7.25 1.74 -1.78
N SER A 107 7.81 2.76 -1.14
CA SER A 107 8.06 2.72 0.30
C SER A 107 8.00 4.11 0.90
N SER A 108 7.55 4.21 2.15
CA SER A 108 7.67 5.44 2.96
C SER A 108 9.12 5.78 3.32
N MET A 109 10.06 4.83 3.19
CA MET A 109 11.50 5.01 3.41
C MET A 109 12.30 4.19 2.38
N THR A 110 13.08 4.86 1.53
CA THR A 110 13.79 4.23 0.41
C THR A 110 15.31 4.21 0.52
N ASN A 111 15.91 4.90 1.51
CA ASN A 111 17.35 4.90 1.80
C ASN A 111 17.60 5.25 3.28
N TYR A 112 18.79 4.92 3.78
CA TYR A 112 19.33 5.45 5.04
C TYR A 112 20.39 6.52 4.72
N THR A 113 20.29 7.70 5.34
CA THR A 113 21.47 8.53 5.65
C THR A 113 22.03 8.09 6.99
#